data_AF-C0CP45-F1
#
_entry.id   AF-C0CP45-F1
#
_cell.length_a   1.000
_cell.length_b   1.000
_cell.length_c   1.000
_cell.angle_alpha   90.00
_cell.angle_beta   90.00
_cell.angle_gamma   90.00
#
_symmetry.space_group_name_H-M   'P 1'
#
loop_
_entity.id
_entity.type
_entity.pdbx_description
1 polymer ?
#
loop_
_entity_poly.entity_id
_entity_poly.type
_entity_poly.pdbx_seq_one_letter_code
_entity_poly.pdbx_strand_id
1 'polypeptide(L)'
;MGRKTEKERRRNPWIFLAPLLVFAAGAGIFLYPAVSNFLAERAQTNVIRSYQAAVDESNRQKLEEEWQKAEEYNENLAGDPVHDPFVMGSGYVLPDNYEEVLNLNGDGVMGYLEIPRIDVELPIYHGTSEEVLEKGAGHLEATALPIGGKNRHPVISAHRGLPSAELFTRLDEMEIGDWFYLSVLDETLAYEVDKITVIEPEELEFLTPEENRDLLTLLTCTPMA
;
A
#
# COMPACT_ATOMS: atom_id res chain seq x y z
N MET A 1 81.96 11.10 -18.04
CA MET A 1 81.00 11.89 -18.84
C MET A 1 79.93 10.93 -19.35
N GLY A 2 78.65 11.15 -19.03
CA GLY A 2 77.51 10.33 -19.50
C GLY A 2 76.45 10.07 -18.42
N ARG A 3 75.54 11.02 -18.22
CA ARG A 3 74.38 10.93 -17.31
C ARG A 3 73.42 9.81 -17.78
N LYS A 4 73.05 8.89 -16.88
CA LYS A 4 71.92 7.97 -17.09
C LYS A 4 70.61 8.77 -17.02
N THR A 5 69.79 8.72 -18.06
CA THR A 5 68.46 9.31 -18.09
C THR A 5 67.47 8.42 -17.35
N GLU A 6 66.86 8.96 -16.30
CA GLU A 6 65.82 8.32 -15.51
C GLU A 6 64.52 8.28 -16.33
N LYS A 7 64.09 7.08 -16.70
CA LYS A 7 62.90 6.86 -17.53
C LYS A 7 61.67 7.06 -16.66
N GLU A 8 61.00 8.21 -16.77
CA GLU A 8 59.73 8.47 -16.07
C GLU A 8 58.73 7.35 -16.38
N ARG A 9 58.45 6.51 -15.37
CA ARG A 9 57.36 5.53 -15.42
C ARG A 9 56.04 6.30 -15.50
N ARG A 10 55.49 6.47 -16.71
CA ARG A 10 54.10 6.92 -16.89
C ARG A 10 53.18 5.94 -16.15
N ARG A 11 52.72 6.32 -14.95
CA ARG A 11 51.74 5.54 -14.19
C ARG A 11 50.47 5.44 -15.02
N ASN A 12 50.03 4.21 -15.29
CA ASN A 12 48.84 3.96 -16.08
C ASN A 12 47.61 4.53 -15.33
N PRO A 13 46.89 5.54 -15.85
CA PRO A 13 45.79 6.19 -15.13
C PRO A 13 44.67 5.21 -14.74
N TRP A 14 44.55 4.10 -15.48
CA TRP A 14 43.65 2.99 -15.20
C TRP A 14 43.83 2.34 -13.82
N ILE A 15 45.01 2.43 -13.20
CA ILE A 15 45.28 1.90 -11.85
C ILE A 15 44.47 2.67 -10.79
N PHE A 16 44.16 3.95 -11.03
CA PHE A 16 43.35 4.76 -10.12
C PHE A 16 41.89 4.87 -10.56
N LEU A 17 41.63 4.84 -11.88
CA LEU A 17 40.27 4.94 -12.42
C LEU A 17 39.44 3.68 -12.15
N ALA A 18 40.01 2.48 -12.29
CA ALA A 18 39.25 1.24 -12.15
C ALA A 18 38.72 1.02 -10.71
N PRO A 19 39.51 1.20 -9.63
CA PRO A 19 38.99 1.12 -8.27
C PRO A 19 37.93 2.17 -7.96
N LEU A 20 38.07 3.39 -8.52
CA LEU A 20 37.09 4.46 -8.35
C LEU A 20 35.74 4.09 -8.99
N LEU A 21 35.77 3.49 -10.19
CA LEU A 21 34.55 3.04 -10.86
C LEU A 21 33.87 1.89 -10.11
N VAL A 22 34.64 0.93 -9.60
CA VAL A 22 34.09 -0.17 -8.78
C VAL A 22 33.49 0.37 -7.47
N PHE A 23 34.17 1.31 -6.82
CA PHE A 23 33.67 1.97 -5.63
C PHE A 23 32.38 2.76 -5.92
N ALA A 24 32.34 3.51 -7.02
CA ALA A 24 31.15 4.27 -7.43
C ALA A 24 29.96 3.34 -7.74
N ALA A 25 30.20 2.20 -8.41
CA ALA A 25 29.17 1.20 -8.65
C ALA A 25 28.65 0.59 -7.35
N GLY A 26 29.55 0.24 -6.41
CA GLY A 26 29.18 -0.28 -5.09
C GLY A 26 28.38 0.74 -4.26
N ALA A 27 28.80 2.00 -4.26
CA ALA A 27 28.07 3.09 -3.60
C ALA A 27 26.70 3.31 -4.24
N GLY A 28 26.59 3.20 -5.57
CA GLY A 28 25.31 3.29 -6.28
C GLY A 28 24.34 2.19 -5.87
N ILE A 29 24.78 0.93 -5.80
CA ILE A 29 23.96 -0.19 -5.33
C ILE A 29 23.54 0.00 -3.87
N PHE A 30 24.46 0.45 -3.01
CA PHE A 30 24.18 0.69 -1.60
C PHE A 30 23.16 1.81 -1.37
N LEU A 31 23.25 2.89 -2.15
CA LEU A 31 22.35 4.04 -2.03
C LEU A 31 21.02 3.86 -2.77
N TYR A 32 20.92 2.89 -3.69
CA TYR A 32 19.73 2.69 -4.52
C TYR A 32 18.44 2.55 -3.70
N PRO A 33 18.36 1.70 -2.65
CA PRO A 33 17.12 1.57 -1.88
C PRO A 33 16.69 2.87 -1.20
N ALA A 34 17.62 3.60 -0.59
CA ALA A 34 17.31 4.86 0.09
C ALA A 34 16.82 5.94 -0.87
N VAL A 35 17.47 6.07 -2.04
CA VAL A 35 17.05 7.04 -3.06
C VAL A 35 15.73 6.63 -3.68
N SER A 36 15.53 5.34 -3.94
CA SER A 36 14.28 4.84 -4.51
C SER A 36 13.11 5.05 -3.54
N ASN A 37 13.29 4.71 -2.25
CA ASN A 37 12.26 4.91 -1.23
C ASN A 37 11.84 6.38 -1.15
N PHE A 38 12.82 7.29 -1.11
CA PHE A 38 12.55 8.73 -1.09
C PHE A 38 11.76 9.21 -2.33
N LEU A 39 12.04 8.65 -3.51
CA LEU A 39 11.28 8.96 -4.72
C LEU A 39 9.87 8.36 -4.67
N ALA A 40 9.71 7.15 -4.14
CA ALA A 40 8.43 6.47 -3.97
C ALA A 40 7.52 7.21 -2.99
N GLU A 41 8.02 7.55 -1.80
CA GLU A 41 7.30 8.35 -0.80
C GLU A 41 6.81 9.68 -1.39
N ARG A 42 7.67 10.36 -2.16
CA ARG A 42 7.29 11.61 -2.82
C ARG A 42 6.20 11.41 -3.87
N ALA A 43 6.24 10.30 -4.62
CA ALA A 43 5.21 9.95 -5.58
C ALA A 43 3.87 9.65 -4.86
N GLN A 44 3.91 8.83 -3.82
CA GLN A 44 2.76 8.47 -2.97
C GLN A 44 2.12 9.71 -2.34
N THR A 45 2.94 10.59 -1.75
CA THR A 45 2.48 11.87 -1.18
C THR A 45 1.78 12.74 -2.24
N ASN A 46 2.29 12.77 -3.48
CA ASN A 46 1.65 13.56 -4.54
C ASN A 46 0.29 12.98 -4.95
N VAL A 47 0.14 11.65 -4.95
CA VAL A 47 -1.14 10.99 -5.18
C VAL A 47 -2.13 11.37 -4.08
N ILE A 48 -1.73 11.26 -2.81
CA ILE A 48 -2.57 11.63 -1.67
C ILE A 48 -2.99 13.09 -1.74
N ARG A 49 -2.08 14.01 -2.07
CA ARG A 49 -2.42 15.43 -2.26
C ARG A 49 -3.39 15.66 -3.41
N SER A 50 -3.25 14.93 -4.51
CA SER A 50 -4.19 15.01 -5.65
C SER A 50 -5.58 14.51 -5.25
N TYR A 51 -5.65 13.45 -4.45
CA TYR A 51 -6.88 12.95 -3.88
C TYR A 51 -7.52 13.95 -2.91
N GLN A 52 -6.75 14.48 -1.95
CA GLN A 52 -7.21 15.49 -0.99
C GLN A 52 -7.76 16.74 -1.72
N ALA A 53 -7.05 17.23 -2.74
CA ALA A 53 -7.51 18.35 -3.54
C ALA A 53 -8.85 18.07 -4.24
N ALA A 54 -9.06 16.84 -4.73
CA ALA A 54 -10.30 16.43 -5.38
C ALA A 54 -11.48 16.31 -4.40
N VAL A 55 -11.21 15.85 -3.17
CA VAL A 55 -12.19 15.87 -2.07
C VAL A 55 -12.54 17.31 -1.70
N ASP A 56 -11.54 18.17 -1.49
CA ASP A 56 -11.71 19.58 -1.10
C ASP A 56 -12.47 20.41 -2.15
N GLU A 57 -12.26 20.13 -3.45
CA GLU A 57 -12.98 20.79 -4.55
C GLU A 57 -14.39 20.22 -4.75
N SER A 58 -14.66 19.00 -4.30
CA SER A 58 -15.97 18.38 -4.40
C SER A 58 -16.97 19.04 -3.45
N ASN A 59 -18.23 19.11 -3.88
CA ASN A 59 -19.30 19.61 -3.02
C ASN A 59 -19.84 18.48 -2.12
N ARG A 60 -20.41 18.85 -0.96
CA ARG A 60 -20.97 17.91 0.02
C ARG A 60 -21.99 16.93 -0.58
N GLN A 61 -22.82 17.39 -1.52
CA GLN A 61 -23.82 16.51 -2.13
C GLN A 61 -23.15 15.39 -2.93
N LYS A 62 -22.10 15.70 -3.70
CA LYS A 62 -21.34 14.70 -4.45
C LYS A 62 -20.64 13.71 -3.52
N LEU A 63 -20.05 14.19 -2.42
CA LEU A 63 -19.41 13.32 -1.43
C LEU A 63 -20.41 12.38 -0.77
N GLU A 64 -21.59 12.88 -0.38
CA GLU A 64 -22.69 12.07 0.16
C GLU A 64 -23.19 11.03 -0.87
N GLU A 65 -23.32 11.42 -2.14
CA GLU A 65 -23.71 10.50 -3.22
C GLU A 65 -22.67 9.38 -3.40
N GLU A 66 -21.37 9.69 -3.36
CA GLU A 66 -20.30 8.67 -3.41
C GLU A 66 -20.28 7.78 -2.16
N TRP A 67 -20.50 8.35 -0.98
CA TRP A 67 -20.60 7.60 0.26
C TRP A 67 -21.79 6.62 0.22
N GLN A 68 -22.95 7.08 -0.24
CA GLN A 68 -24.14 6.25 -0.38
C GLN A 68 -23.93 5.09 -1.36
N LYS A 69 -23.20 5.32 -2.47
CA LYS A 69 -22.81 4.23 -3.39
C LYS A 69 -21.94 3.18 -2.71
N ALA A 70 -21.01 3.61 -1.85
CA ALA A 70 -20.15 2.70 -1.09
C ALA A 70 -20.93 1.90 -0.03
N GLU A 71 -21.92 2.51 0.62
CA GLU A 71 -22.84 1.79 1.49
C GLU A 71 -23.66 0.76 0.71
N GLU A 72 -24.26 1.15 -0.41
CA GLU A 72 -25.04 0.24 -1.26
C GLU A 72 -24.18 -0.93 -1.78
N TYR A 73 -22.94 -0.66 -2.18
CA TYR A 73 -21.99 -1.71 -2.56
C TYR A 73 -21.79 -2.70 -1.40
N ASN A 74 -21.50 -2.22 -0.19
CA ASN A 74 -21.27 -3.08 0.97
C ASN A 74 -22.50 -3.88 1.39
N GLU A 75 -23.70 -3.30 1.31
CA GLU A 75 -24.95 -4.03 1.59
C GLU A 75 -25.23 -5.10 0.54
N ASN A 76 -24.94 -4.82 -0.74
CA ASN A 76 -25.06 -5.81 -1.81
C ASN A 76 -24.02 -6.93 -1.67
N LEU A 77 -22.80 -6.60 -1.24
CA LEU A 77 -21.73 -7.55 -0.96
C LEU A 77 -22.10 -8.50 0.19
N ALA A 78 -22.77 -7.98 1.22
CA ALA A 78 -23.23 -8.75 2.38
C ALA A 78 -24.53 -9.55 2.14
N GLY A 79 -25.14 -9.42 0.95
CA GLY A 79 -26.43 -10.02 0.61
C GLY A 79 -26.51 -11.53 0.82
N ASP A 80 -27.73 -12.01 1.11
CA ASP A 80 -28.01 -13.41 1.46
C ASP A 80 -28.27 -14.27 0.20
N PRO A 81 -27.76 -15.52 0.11
CA PRO A 81 -26.98 -16.21 1.12
C PRO A 81 -25.61 -15.57 1.32
N VAL A 82 -25.18 -15.45 2.58
CA VAL A 82 -23.78 -15.18 2.95
C VAL A 82 -22.90 -16.24 2.28
N HIS A 83 -22.45 -15.94 1.08
CA HIS A 83 -21.59 -16.78 0.29
C HIS A 83 -20.17 -16.39 0.62
N ASP A 84 -19.35 -17.38 1.01
CA ASP A 84 -17.94 -17.14 1.24
C ASP A 84 -17.30 -16.63 -0.07
N PRO A 85 -16.80 -15.38 -0.12
CA PRO A 85 -16.19 -14.79 -1.32
C PRO A 85 -14.96 -15.58 -1.76
N PHE A 86 -14.38 -16.38 -0.87
CA PHE A 86 -13.17 -17.13 -1.07
C PHE A 86 -13.40 -18.57 -1.56
N VAL A 87 -14.66 -19.01 -1.70
CA VAL A 87 -14.99 -20.35 -2.24
C VAL A 87 -15.36 -20.27 -3.72
N MET A 88 -14.53 -20.86 -4.58
CA MET A 88 -14.84 -20.98 -6.02
C MET A 88 -16.15 -21.76 -6.25
N GLY A 89 -17.11 -21.13 -6.92
CA GLY A 89 -18.39 -21.73 -7.29
C GLY A 89 -19.53 -21.53 -6.27
N SER A 90 -19.35 -20.65 -5.28
CA SER A 90 -20.38 -20.31 -4.28
C SER A 90 -21.62 -19.60 -4.86
N GLY A 91 -21.57 -19.11 -6.11
CA GLY A 91 -22.63 -18.29 -6.70
C GLY A 91 -22.50 -16.80 -6.35
N TYR A 92 -21.37 -16.40 -5.76
CA TYR A 92 -21.00 -15.02 -5.49
C TYR A 92 -21.02 -14.18 -6.76
N VAL A 93 -21.86 -13.15 -6.79
CA VAL A 93 -21.85 -12.13 -7.85
C VAL A 93 -21.31 -10.87 -7.23
N LEU A 94 -20.04 -10.58 -7.53
CA LEU A 94 -19.46 -9.28 -7.21
C LEU A 94 -20.26 -8.19 -7.91
N PRO A 95 -20.63 -7.10 -7.22
CA PRO A 95 -21.18 -5.93 -7.90
C PRO A 95 -20.20 -5.46 -8.99
N ASP A 96 -20.72 -5.13 -10.17
CA ASP A 96 -19.93 -4.77 -11.35
C ASP A 96 -19.33 -3.35 -11.28
N ASN A 97 -19.73 -2.56 -10.29
CA ASN A 97 -19.31 -1.18 -10.06
C ASN A 97 -18.11 -1.03 -9.11
N TYR A 98 -17.40 -2.10 -8.77
CA TYR A 98 -16.27 -2.06 -7.83
C TYR A 98 -15.25 -0.95 -8.14
N GLU A 99 -14.82 -0.83 -9.40
CA GLU A 99 -13.82 0.16 -9.84
C GLU A 99 -14.36 1.61 -9.93
N GLU A 100 -15.67 1.79 -9.83
CA GLU A 100 -16.34 3.09 -9.97
C GLU A 100 -16.60 3.76 -8.62
N VAL A 101 -16.85 2.97 -7.58
CA VAL A 101 -17.22 3.45 -6.25
C VAL A 101 -15.97 3.99 -5.53
N LEU A 102 -16.08 5.10 -4.78
CA LEU A 102 -14.95 5.76 -4.10
C LEU A 102 -13.81 6.23 -5.05
N ASN A 103 -14.05 6.33 -6.35
CA ASN A 103 -13.03 6.69 -7.34
C ASN A 103 -13.22 8.13 -7.87
N LEU A 104 -13.10 9.13 -7.00
CA LEU A 104 -13.41 10.53 -7.32
C LEU A 104 -12.67 11.09 -8.55
N ASN A 105 -11.43 10.66 -8.74
CA ASN A 105 -10.55 11.12 -9.82
C ASN A 105 -10.56 10.20 -11.05
N GLY A 106 -11.17 9.02 -10.98
CA GLY A 106 -11.07 7.99 -12.01
C GLY A 106 -9.66 7.40 -12.16
N ASP A 107 -8.78 7.59 -11.16
CA ASP A 107 -7.40 7.10 -11.14
C ASP A 107 -7.23 5.83 -10.28
N GLY A 108 -8.34 5.34 -9.71
CA GLY A 108 -8.40 4.14 -8.89
C GLY A 108 -8.11 4.38 -7.41
N VAL A 109 -7.82 5.61 -6.98
CA VAL A 109 -7.53 5.92 -5.56
C VAL A 109 -8.83 6.03 -4.77
N MET A 110 -8.98 5.18 -3.76
CA MET A 110 -10.12 5.13 -2.85
C MET A 110 -9.98 6.12 -1.69
N GLY A 111 -8.75 6.31 -1.24
CA GLY A 111 -8.40 7.02 -0.01
C GLY A 111 -6.94 6.84 0.32
N TYR A 112 -6.59 7.07 1.58
CA TYR A 112 -5.22 6.86 2.07
C TYR A 112 -5.19 6.39 3.51
N LEU A 113 -4.12 5.68 3.85
CA LEU A 113 -3.83 5.10 5.15
C LEU A 113 -2.68 5.85 5.81
N GLU A 114 -2.81 6.17 7.09
CA GLU A 114 -1.76 6.72 7.94
C GLU A 114 -1.50 5.79 9.13
N ILE A 115 -0.24 5.44 9.37
CA ILE A 115 0.20 4.62 10.51
C ILE A 115 1.33 5.36 11.25
N PRO A 116 1.00 6.23 12.21
CA PRO A 116 1.98 7.13 12.83
C PRO A 116 3.13 6.43 13.54
N ARG A 117 2.88 5.24 14.10
CA ARG A 117 3.87 4.44 14.84
C ARG A 117 5.12 4.13 14.01
N ILE A 118 4.93 3.89 12.71
CA ILE A 118 5.96 3.44 11.77
C ILE A 118 6.21 4.44 10.64
N ASP A 119 5.62 5.64 10.72
CA ASP A 119 5.80 6.74 9.74
C ASP A 119 5.37 6.34 8.32
N VAL A 120 4.23 5.65 8.20
CA VAL A 120 3.67 5.20 6.92
C VAL A 120 2.48 6.06 6.53
N GLU A 121 2.51 6.61 5.31
CA GLU A 121 1.38 7.29 4.68
C GLU A 121 1.24 6.75 3.24
N LEU A 122 0.16 6.02 2.93
CA LEU A 122 0.02 5.31 1.65
C LEU A 122 -1.34 5.56 0.99
N PRO A 123 -1.38 5.87 -0.33
CA PRO A 123 -2.63 5.83 -1.07
C PRO A 123 -3.14 4.39 -1.14
N ILE A 124 -4.47 4.25 -1.10
CA ILE A 124 -5.18 2.98 -1.25
C ILE A 124 -5.85 3.00 -2.61
N TYR A 125 -5.51 2.03 -3.45
CA TYR A 125 -6.10 1.83 -4.76
C TYR A 125 -7.12 0.68 -4.74
N HIS A 126 -7.99 0.65 -5.75
CA HIS A 126 -8.77 -0.54 -6.06
C HIS A 126 -7.86 -1.69 -6.48
N GLY A 127 -8.14 -2.87 -5.92
CA GLY A 127 -7.53 -4.13 -6.31
C GLY A 127 -6.13 -4.34 -5.75
N THR A 128 -5.56 -5.51 -6.04
CA THR A 128 -4.25 -5.96 -5.52
C THR A 128 -3.35 -6.49 -6.64
N SER A 129 -3.46 -5.90 -7.83
CA SER A 129 -2.57 -6.23 -8.95
C SER A 129 -1.13 -5.82 -8.65
N GLU A 130 -0.15 -6.45 -9.32
CA GLU A 130 1.26 -6.10 -9.15
C GLU A 130 1.51 -4.60 -9.38
N GLU A 131 0.88 -4.01 -10.40
CA GLU A 131 1.00 -2.57 -10.69
C GLU A 131 0.48 -1.69 -9.54
N VAL A 132 -0.55 -2.14 -8.83
CA VAL A 132 -1.07 -1.45 -7.64
C VAL A 132 -0.12 -1.59 -6.47
N LEU A 133 0.31 -2.81 -6.17
CA LEU A 133 1.14 -3.09 -5.00
C LEU A 133 2.57 -2.54 -5.15
N GLU A 134 3.08 -2.34 -6.37
CA GLU A 134 4.35 -1.66 -6.64
C GLU A 134 4.33 -0.16 -6.27
N LYS A 135 3.16 0.50 -6.32
CA LYS A 135 3.03 1.96 -6.12
C LYS A 135 2.42 2.36 -4.77
N GLY A 136 1.60 1.52 -4.15
CA GLY A 136 0.92 1.84 -2.89
C GLY A 136 0.22 0.65 -2.27
N ALA A 137 -0.81 0.93 -1.46
CA ALA A 137 -1.67 -0.10 -0.90
C ALA A 137 -2.85 -0.40 -1.84
N GLY A 138 -3.32 -1.64 -1.84
CA GLY A 138 -4.45 -2.10 -2.64
C GLY A 138 -5.55 -2.67 -1.76
N HIS A 139 -6.79 -2.30 -2.03
CA HIS A 139 -7.96 -2.92 -1.42
C HIS A 139 -8.20 -4.31 -2.02
N LEU A 140 -8.38 -5.32 -1.17
CA LEU A 140 -8.67 -6.68 -1.60
C LEU A 140 -10.10 -6.76 -2.12
N GLU A 141 -10.26 -7.05 -3.41
CA GLU A 141 -11.55 -7.29 -4.03
C GLU A 141 -12.33 -8.38 -3.28
N ALA A 142 -13.66 -8.28 -3.29
CA ALA A 142 -14.57 -9.13 -2.54
C ALA A 142 -14.59 -8.95 -1.01
N THR A 143 -13.76 -8.05 -0.46
CA THR A 143 -13.92 -7.56 0.92
C THR A 143 -14.74 -6.26 0.94
N ALA A 144 -15.31 -5.92 2.09
CA ALA A 144 -16.13 -4.71 2.22
C ALA A 144 -15.28 -3.46 1.92
N LEU A 145 -15.84 -2.49 1.19
CA LEU A 145 -15.20 -1.20 0.97
C LEU A 145 -14.90 -0.51 2.31
N PRO A 146 -13.80 0.26 2.38
CA PRO A 146 -13.24 0.70 3.64
C PRO A 146 -13.93 1.99 4.12
N ILE A 147 -15.24 1.92 4.39
CA ILE A 147 -16.07 3.04 4.90
C ILE A 147 -16.55 2.81 6.34
N GLY A 148 -15.99 1.80 7.02
CA GLY A 148 -16.40 1.38 8.36
C GLY A 148 -17.83 0.82 8.39
N GLY A 149 -18.34 0.54 9.58
CA GLY A 149 -19.66 -0.02 9.84
C GLY A 149 -19.62 -1.45 10.37
N LYS A 150 -20.65 -1.82 11.14
CA LYS A 150 -20.75 -3.16 11.71
C LYS A 150 -20.91 -4.24 10.63
N ASN A 151 -20.41 -5.44 10.94
CA ASN A 151 -20.39 -6.60 10.05
C ASN A 151 -19.60 -6.36 8.76
N ARG A 152 -18.59 -5.49 8.80
CA ARG A 152 -17.70 -5.19 7.67
C ARG A 152 -16.26 -5.49 8.05
N HIS A 153 -15.50 -5.96 7.07
CA HIS A 153 -14.10 -6.30 7.22
C HIS A 153 -13.31 -6.03 5.92
N PRO A 154 -13.08 -4.76 5.56
CA PRO A 154 -12.09 -4.38 4.55
C PRO A 154 -10.71 -5.00 4.80
N VAL A 155 -10.05 -5.40 3.72
CA VAL A 155 -8.64 -5.81 3.76
C VAL A 155 -7.83 -4.92 2.83
N ILE A 156 -6.77 -4.32 3.37
CA ILE A 156 -5.83 -3.47 2.65
C ILE A 156 -4.48 -4.19 2.61
N SER A 157 -3.97 -4.45 1.40
CA SER A 157 -2.72 -5.17 1.18
C SER A 157 -1.64 -4.25 0.63
N ALA A 158 -0.38 -4.43 1.06
CA ALA A 158 0.78 -3.83 0.40
C ALA A 158 2.00 -4.75 0.50
N HIS A 159 2.96 -4.58 -0.39
CA HIS A 159 4.21 -5.35 -0.32
C HIS A 159 5.02 -5.05 0.94
N ARG A 160 5.88 -6.01 1.26
CA ARG A 160 6.93 -5.92 2.27
C ARG A 160 8.27 -6.27 1.64
N GLY A 161 9.27 -5.43 1.85
CA GLY A 161 10.65 -5.66 1.44
C GLY A 161 10.98 -5.32 -0.03
N LEU A 162 10.22 -4.43 -0.69
CA LEU A 162 10.61 -3.98 -2.03
C LEU A 162 11.89 -3.14 -1.97
N PRO A 163 12.87 -3.38 -2.86
CA PRO A 163 14.06 -2.53 -2.95
C PRO A 163 13.74 -1.09 -3.34
N SER A 164 12.57 -0.85 -3.94
CA SER A 164 12.17 0.43 -4.51
C SER A 164 11.33 1.30 -3.60
N ALA A 165 10.62 0.74 -2.60
CA ALA A 165 9.68 1.44 -1.74
C ALA A 165 9.44 0.65 -0.44
N GLU A 166 9.23 1.34 0.67
CA GLU A 166 9.10 0.72 1.99
C GLU A 166 7.71 0.12 2.22
N LEU A 167 6.62 0.79 1.83
CA LEU A 167 5.25 0.25 1.92
C LEU A 167 4.96 -0.34 3.32
N PHE A 168 4.53 -1.62 3.41
CA PHE A 168 4.29 -2.32 4.68
C PHE A 168 5.52 -3.07 5.21
N THR A 169 6.73 -2.68 4.80
CA THR A 169 7.98 -3.34 5.26
C THR A 169 8.11 -3.41 6.77
N ARG A 170 7.65 -2.36 7.47
CA ARG A 170 7.71 -2.20 8.93
C ARG A 170 6.40 -2.51 9.64
N LEU A 171 5.43 -3.14 8.97
CA LEU A 171 4.14 -3.46 9.58
C LEU A 171 4.28 -4.42 10.78
N ASP A 172 5.36 -5.21 10.84
CA ASP A 172 5.68 -6.08 11.97
C ASP A 172 6.22 -5.36 13.20
N GLU A 173 6.44 -4.05 13.12
CA GLU A 173 6.77 -3.20 14.28
C GLU A 173 5.51 -2.68 15.02
N MET A 174 4.32 -2.97 14.50
CA MET A 174 3.05 -2.65 15.15
C MET A 174 2.79 -3.55 16.35
N GLU A 175 2.14 -3.01 17.38
CA GLU A 175 1.74 -3.71 18.59
C GLU A 175 0.22 -3.60 18.81
N ILE A 176 -0.35 -4.51 19.60
CA ILE A 176 -1.74 -4.40 20.05
C ILE A 176 -1.90 -3.09 20.83
N GLY A 177 -2.90 -2.29 20.46
CA GLY A 177 -3.16 -0.96 21.01
C GLY A 177 -2.57 0.20 20.20
N ASP A 178 -1.74 -0.08 19.18
CA ASP A 178 -1.32 0.96 18.23
C ASP A 178 -2.50 1.37 17.34
N TRP A 179 -2.47 2.63 16.88
CA TRP A 179 -3.52 3.22 16.06
C TRP A 179 -3.07 3.39 14.60
N PHE A 180 -4.02 3.23 13.69
CA PHE A 180 -3.90 3.66 12.30
C PHE A 180 -5.20 4.33 11.85
N TYR A 181 -5.07 5.18 10.83
CA TYR A 181 -6.14 6.05 10.36
C TYR A 181 -6.36 5.84 8.87
N LEU A 182 -7.62 5.74 8.51
CA LEU A 182 -8.05 5.60 7.15
C LEU A 182 -8.87 6.83 6.77
N SER A 183 -8.45 7.53 5.74
CA SER A 183 -9.15 8.70 5.19
C SER A 183 -9.81 8.34 3.86
N VAL A 184 -11.14 8.44 3.82
CA VAL A 184 -11.97 8.16 2.64
C VAL A 184 -13.00 9.27 2.51
N LEU A 185 -13.04 9.90 1.34
CA LEU A 185 -13.79 11.13 1.07
C LEU A 185 -13.45 12.19 2.12
N ASP A 186 -14.46 12.77 2.78
CA ASP A 186 -14.33 13.74 3.87
C ASP A 186 -14.34 13.13 5.28
N GLU A 187 -14.24 11.80 5.39
CA GLU A 187 -14.26 11.07 6.65
C GLU A 187 -12.88 10.48 7.00
N THR A 188 -12.57 10.45 8.30
CA THR A 188 -11.38 9.78 8.85
C THR A 188 -11.81 8.76 9.89
N LEU A 189 -11.54 7.49 9.61
CA LEU A 189 -11.82 6.34 10.46
C LEU A 189 -10.55 5.96 11.24
N ALA A 190 -10.67 5.84 12.56
CA ALA A 190 -9.57 5.46 13.44
C ALA A 190 -9.76 4.01 13.92
N TYR A 191 -8.73 3.19 13.75
CA TYR A 191 -8.72 1.80 14.18
C TYR A 191 -7.58 1.56 15.17
N GLU A 192 -7.85 0.75 16.19
CA GLU A 192 -6.88 0.27 17.16
C GLU A 192 -6.56 -1.20 16.84
N VAL A 193 -5.28 -1.56 16.80
CA VAL A 193 -4.85 -2.94 16.56
C VAL A 193 -5.29 -3.82 17.72
N ASP A 194 -6.20 -4.75 17.48
CA ASP A 194 -6.68 -5.71 18.48
C ASP A 194 -6.04 -7.10 18.32
N LYS A 195 -5.52 -7.41 17.13
CA LYS A 195 -4.98 -8.72 16.76
C LYS A 195 -3.85 -8.59 15.75
N ILE A 196 -2.80 -9.38 15.96
CA ILE A 196 -1.70 -9.59 15.00
C ILE A 196 -1.53 -11.10 14.85
N THR A 197 -1.56 -11.59 13.61
CA THR A 197 -1.45 -13.02 13.32
C THR A 197 -0.66 -13.26 12.03
N VAL A 198 0.05 -14.39 11.98
CA VAL A 198 0.67 -14.91 10.76
C VAL A 198 -0.19 -16.07 10.30
N ILE A 199 -0.60 -16.05 9.04
CA ILE A 199 -1.51 -17.03 8.44
C ILE A 199 -0.90 -17.63 7.17
N GLU A 200 -1.31 -18.84 6.82
CA GLU A 200 -1.06 -19.38 5.47
C GLU A 200 -1.97 -18.68 4.45
N PRO A 201 -1.56 -18.54 3.17
CA PRO A 201 -2.36 -17.87 2.14
C PRO A 201 -3.79 -18.44 1.96
N GLU A 202 -3.99 -19.72 2.30
CA GLU A 202 -5.26 -20.42 2.21
C GLU A 202 -6.20 -20.18 3.41
N GLU A 203 -5.72 -19.58 4.50
CA GLU A 203 -6.49 -19.33 5.73
C GLU A 203 -7.35 -18.05 5.64
N LEU A 204 -8.31 -18.06 4.73
CA LEU A 204 -9.12 -16.88 4.39
C LEU A 204 -10.20 -16.56 5.44
N GLU A 205 -10.44 -17.48 6.38
CA GLU A 205 -11.35 -17.30 7.52
C GLU A 205 -10.99 -16.08 8.38
N PHE A 206 -9.71 -15.72 8.46
CA PHE A 206 -9.24 -14.52 9.19
C PHE A 206 -9.64 -13.20 8.52
N LEU A 207 -10.06 -13.23 7.26
CA LEU A 207 -10.44 -12.06 6.47
C LEU A 207 -11.96 -11.91 6.34
N THR A 208 -12.73 -12.78 7.01
CA THR A 208 -14.20 -12.75 6.94
C THR A 208 -14.79 -11.75 7.94
N PRO A 209 -15.96 -11.14 7.66
CA PRO A 209 -16.63 -10.26 8.61
C PRO A 209 -17.04 -10.96 9.91
N GLU A 210 -16.83 -10.28 11.05
CA GLU A 210 -17.28 -10.74 12.36
C GLU A 210 -18.60 -10.06 12.77
N GLU A 211 -19.54 -10.83 13.33
CA GLU A 211 -20.83 -10.32 13.75
C GLU A 211 -20.68 -9.20 14.80
N ASN A 212 -21.36 -8.07 14.57
CA ASN A 212 -21.36 -6.88 15.40
C ASN A 212 -20.00 -6.17 15.54
N ARG A 213 -19.01 -6.50 14.71
CA ARG A 213 -17.69 -5.85 14.69
C ARG A 213 -17.53 -4.96 13.46
N ASP A 214 -16.73 -3.91 13.59
CA ASP A 214 -16.24 -3.08 12.50
C ASP A 214 -14.73 -3.29 12.48
N LEU A 215 -14.23 -4.00 11.46
CA LEU A 215 -12.85 -4.48 11.40
C LEU A 215 -12.16 -3.97 10.14
N LEU A 216 -10.85 -3.80 10.20
CA LEU A 216 -10.02 -3.54 9.04
C LEU A 216 -8.70 -4.29 9.23
N THR A 217 -8.32 -5.11 8.26
CA THR A 217 -7.05 -5.84 8.27
C THR A 217 -6.05 -5.19 7.34
N LEU A 218 -4.86 -4.89 7.87
CA LEU A 218 -3.67 -4.57 7.08
C LEU A 218 -2.91 -5.87 6.80
N LEU A 219 -2.75 -6.23 5.53
CA LEU A 219 -2.18 -7.50 5.09
C LEU A 219 -0.85 -7.29 4.37
N THR A 220 0.14 -8.11 4.70
CA THR A 220 1.41 -8.17 3.96
C THR A 220 2.03 -9.56 4.06
N CYS A 221 3.01 -9.86 3.21
CA CYS A 221 3.72 -11.14 3.23
C CYS A 221 4.72 -11.22 4.40
N THR A 222 4.90 -12.41 4.99
CA THR A 222 5.90 -12.68 6.04
C THR A 222 6.21 -14.18 6.13
N PRO A 223 7.41 -14.62 6.58
CA PRO A 223 8.63 -13.84 6.84
C PRO A 223 9.30 -13.38 5.54
N MET A 224 10.18 -12.38 5.65
CA MET A 224 11.08 -12.03 4.53
C MET A 224 12.10 -13.17 4.35
N ALA A 225 12.31 -13.60 3.10
CA ALA A 225 13.27 -14.64 2.75
C ALA A 225 14.73 -14.14 2.70
#